data_AF-A0A350I706-F1
#
_entry.id   AF-A0A350I706-F1
#
_cell.length_a   1.000
_cell.length_b   1.000
_cell.length_c   1.000
_cell.angle_alpha   90.00
_cell.angle_beta   90.00
_cell.angle_gamma   90.00
#
_symmetry.space_group_name_H-M   'P 1'
#
loop_
_entity.id
_entity.type
_entity.pdbx_description
1 polymer ?
#
loop_
_entity_poly.entity_id
_entity_poly.type
_entity_poly.pdbx_seq_one_letter_code
_entity_poly.pdbx_strand_id
1 'polypeptide(L)'
;MSSISLGSSIFDVLSISTDISSVAVDQDQSFLFPIDDSVSVQFYKSIDVIVDRWQTVVPKNNTFFGRAFLKALELAPPSDAQYRYALFSTEEQGDIGIGYYQIKTIRLDESIRFDKDISGSKASRILARVKKSVASRFRAHTLVVGNLTLTGNYGMFFRDYITVEKKFSLVEQSLEILKPQLRKEGIKVRGVIYKDFLDNHLMSEESGYTKFSVQPTMKVDIRSEWKTIEDYVSAMKSKYRVRMRSARKKALDIQKRVLSVSEIDSYKDEIFRL
;
A
#
# COMPACT_ATOMS: atom_id res chain seq x y z
N MET A 1 -43.85 34.19 0.67
CA MET A 1 -43.08 33.69 1.82
C MET A 1 -43.16 32.17 1.72
N SER A 2 -42.14 31.38 1.37
CA SER A 2 -40.70 31.43 1.59
C SER A 2 -40.01 30.68 0.45
N SER A 3 -39.02 31.28 -0.21
CA SER A 3 -38.16 30.60 -1.19
C SER A 3 -36.91 30.08 -0.49
N ILE A 4 -36.69 28.77 -0.58
CA ILE A 4 -35.52 28.05 -0.08
C ILE A 4 -34.35 28.34 -1.02
N SER A 5 -33.27 28.91 -0.48
CA SER A 5 -31.99 29.11 -1.16
C SER A 5 -31.20 27.80 -1.09
N LEU A 6 -30.94 27.19 -2.25
CA LEU A 6 -30.05 26.05 -2.42
C LEU A 6 -28.62 26.56 -2.59
N GLY A 7 -27.72 25.95 -1.83
CA GLY A 7 -26.33 26.33 -1.64
C GLY A 7 -25.50 26.32 -2.93
N SER A 8 -24.46 27.14 -2.87
CA SER A 8 -23.39 27.30 -3.85
C SER A 8 -22.79 25.96 -4.27
N SER A 9 -22.69 25.79 -5.59
CA SER A 9 -22.22 24.60 -6.27
C SER A 9 -20.69 24.51 -6.22
N ILE A 10 -20.17 23.28 -6.05
CA ILE A 10 -18.74 22.88 -6.08
C ILE A 10 -17.98 23.40 -7.31
N PHE A 11 -18.69 23.87 -8.34
CA PHE A 11 -18.11 24.43 -9.56
C PHE A 11 -17.55 25.85 -9.42
N ASP A 12 -17.95 26.63 -8.42
CA ASP A 12 -17.52 28.04 -8.32
C ASP A 12 -16.05 28.21 -7.87
N VAL A 13 -15.48 27.21 -7.20
CA VAL A 13 -14.07 27.23 -6.72
C VAL A 13 -13.07 26.97 -7.86
N LEU A 14 -13.52 26.48 -9.02
CA LEU A 14 -12.64 26.15 -10.15
C LEU A 14 -12.38 27.31 -11.13
N SER A 15 -12.84 28.53 -10.82
CA SER A 15 -12.77 29.68 -11.75
C SER A 15 -11.65 30.69 -11.49
N ILE A 16 -10.83 30.54 -10.44
CA ILE A 16 -9.69 31.43 -10.22
C ILE A 16 -8.48 30.94 -11.03
N SER A 17 -8.50 31.29 -12.31
CA SER A 17 -7.36 31.25 -13.23
C SER A 17 -6.28 32.22 -12.74
N THR A 18 -5.19 31.71 -12.17
CA THR A 18 -3.92 32.44 -12.14
C THR A 18 -2.93 31.68 -13.01
N ASP A 19 -2.37 32.41 -13.97
CA ASP A 19 -1.38 31.97 -14.94
C ASP A 19 -0.11 31.49 -14.20
N ILE A 20 0.11 30.18 -14.14
CA ILE A 20 1.33 29.57 -13.57
C ILE A 20 2.14 29.02 -14.73
N SER A 21 2.75 29.92 -15.48
CA SER A 21 3.66 29.62 -16.58
C SER A 21 5.01 30.31 -16.34
N SER A 22 5.60 30.12 -15.17
CA SER A 22 7.06 30.22 -14.92
C SER A 22 7.38 30.10 -13.42
N VAL A 23 7.59 28.89 -12.92
CA VAL A 23 8.32 28.71 -11.66
C VAL A 23 9.30 27.56 -11.82
N ALA A 24 10.57 27.87 -11.60
CA ALA A 24 11.69 26.95 -11.67
C ALA A 24 11.52 25.77 -10.69
N VAL A 25 11.93 24.59 -11.14
CA VAL A 25 11.84 23.32 -10.41
C VAL A 25 12.93 23.30 -9.33
N ASP A 26 12.55 23.62 -8.11
CA ASP A 26 13.36 23.37 -6.91
C ASP A 26 12.88 22.10 -6.19
N GLN A 27 13.79 21.36 -5.56
CA GLN A 27 13.56 19.98 -5.07
C GLN A 27 12.72 19.88 -3.78
N ASP A 28 12.17 20.97 -3.28
CA ASP A 28 11.49 21.03 -1.99
C ASP A 28 10.16 21.80 -2.05
N GLN A 29 9.22 21.34 -2.87
CA GLN A 29 7.88 21.91 -2.90
C GLN A 29 6.83 20.91 -2.43
N SER A 30 6.82 20.63 -1.13
CA SER A 30 5.63 20.10 -0.47
C SER A 30 4.63 21.25 -0.30
N PHE A 31 3.68 21.36 -1.22
CA PHE A 31 2.59 22.30 -1.09
C PHE A 31 1.57 21.80 -0.05
N LEU A 32 1.06 22.72 0.76
CA LEU A 32 -0.03 22.47 1.69
C LEU A 32 -1.36 22.54 0.92
N PHE A 33 -2.09 21.44 0.87
CA PHE A 33 -3.39 21.39 0.20
C PHE A 33 -4.51 21.29 1.24
N PRO A 34 -5.47 22.23 1.24
CA PRO A 34 -6.67 22.06 2.04
C PRO A 34 -7.47 20.87 1.49
N ILE A 35 -7.89 19.99 2.39
CA ILE A 35 -8.75 18.84 2.07
C ILE A 35 -10.14 19.05 2.67
N ASP A 36 -10.19 19.53 3.91
CA ASP A 36 -11.40 19.73 4.69
C ASP A 36 -11.27 21.08 5.41
N ASP A 37 -12.37 21.64 5.93
CA ASP A 37 -12.41 23.01 6.48
C ASP A 37 -11.29 23.33 7.50
N SER A 38 -10.74 22.30 8.16
CA SER A 38 -9.64 22.42 9.14
C SER A 38 -8.43 21.50 8.87
N VAL A 39 -8.46 20.67 7.82
CA VAL A 39 -7.41 19.68 7.56
C VAL A 39 -6.71 19.96 6.24
N SER A 40 -5.39 19.89 6.30
CA SER A 40 -4.50 20.02 5.16
C SER A 40 -3.65 18.76 4.97
N VAL A 41 -3.17 18.54 3.74
CA VAL A 41 -2.22 17.48 3.40
C VAL A 41 -0.97 18.05 2.73
N GLN A 42 0.17 17.43 3.00
CA GLN A 42 1.42 17.62 2.25
C GLN A 42 1.93 16.27 1.74
N PHE A 43 2.49 16.25 0.54
CA PHE A 43 3.04 15.04 -0.08
C PHE A 43 4.56 15.14 -0.24
N TYR A 44 5.22 14.02 0.02
CA TYR A 44 6.68 13.91 -0.02
C TYR A 44 7.11 12.66 -0.77
N LYS A 45 8.28 12.73 -1.42
CA LYS A 45 8.84 11.64 -2.23
C LYS A 45 9.83 10.75 -1.46
N SER A 46 10.34 11.24 -0.33
CA SER A 46 11.25 10.48 0.53
C SER A 46 10.89 10.64 2.00
N ILE A 47 10.97 9.54 2.75
CA ILE A 47 10.77 9.49 4.19
C ILE A 47 11.80 10.33 4.93
N ASP A 48 13.01 10.51 4.37
CA ASP A 48 14.08 11.30 5.02
C ASP A 48 13.70 12.78 5.15
N VAL A 49 12.86 13.30 4.26
CA VAL A 49 12.41 14.71 4.29
C VAL A 49 11.44 14.95 5.44
N ILE A 50 10.71 13.92 5.88
CA ILE A 50 9.58 14.08 6.81
C ILE A 50 9.68 13.25 8.07
N VAL A 51 10.77 12.50 8.25
CA VAL A 51 10.84 11.48 9.30
C VAL A 51 10.51 12.03 10.67
N ASP A 52 10.99 13.24 10.99
CA ASP A 52 10.79 13.85 12.31
C ASP A 52 9.31 14.07 12.59
N ARG A 53 8.57 14.60 11.62
CA ARG A 53 7.10 14.81 11.69
C ARG A 53 6.33 13.50 11.62
N TRP A 54 6.70 12.62 10.69
CA TRP A 54 6.10 11.30 10.50
C TRP A 54 6.14 10.45 11.77
N GLN A 55 7.28 10.44 12.47
CA GLN A 55 7.47 9.68 13.70
C GLN A 55 6.73 10.27 14.91
N THR A 56 6.30 11.53 14.86
CA THR A 56 5.40 12.05 15.90
C THR A 56 4.04 11.36 15.87
N VAL A 57 3.58 10.96 14.68
CA VAL A 57 2.25 10.41 14.43
C VAL A 57 2.21 8.91 14.66
N VAL A 58 3.18 8.17 14.11
CA VAL A 58 3.17 6.70 14.14
C VAL A 58 3.63 6.11 15.48
N PRO A 59 3.14 4.92 15.89
CA PRO A 59 3.59 4.28 17.14
C PRO A 59 5.08 3.92 17.08
N LYS A 60 5.82 4.23 18.16
CA LYS A 60 7.28 4.00 18.25
C LYS A 60 7.71 2.54 18.03
N ASN A 61 6.83 1.59 18.33
CA ASN A 61 7.09 0.15 18.17
C ASN A 61 6.69 -0.40 16.78
N ASN A 62 6.23 0.45 15.86
CA ASN A 62 5.86 0.02 14.53
C ASN A 62 7.05 0.08 13.56
N THR A 63 7.75 -1.04 13.43
CA THR A 63 8.91 -1.19 12.52
C THR A 63 8.57 -0.84 11.07
N PHE A 64 7.36 -1.14 10.60
CA PHE A 64 6.98 -1.03 9.19
C PHE A 64 6.60 0.39 8.75
N PHE A 65 6.23 1.26 9.68
CA PHE A 65 6.17 2.71 9.45
C PHE A 65 7.48 3.42 9.82
N GLY A 66 8.47 2.69 10.33
CA GLY A 66 9.75 3.24 10.72
C GLY A 66 10.60 3.66 9.53
N ARG A 67 11.43 4.69 9.73
CA ARG A 67 12.36 5.22 8.71
C ARG A 67 13.23 4.12 8.10
N ALA A 68 13.82 3.26 8.92
CA ALA A 68 14.75 2.23 8.43
C ALA A 68 14.10 1.31 7.40
N PHE A 69 12.86 0.88 7.65
CA PHE A 69 12.13 0.01 6.74
C PHE A 69 11.69 0.75 5.47
N LEU A 70 11.08 1.94 5.61
CA LEU A 70 10.62 2.73 4.46
C LEU A 70 11.79 3.18 3.58
N LYS A 71 12.93 3.54 4.19
CA LYS A 71 14.13 3.91 3.45
C LYS A 71 14.74 2.73 2.70
N ALA A 72 14.71 1.53 3.28
CA ALA A 72 15.15 0.33 2.58
C ALA A 72 14.29 0.08 1.31
N LEU A 73 12.98 0.31 1.39
CA LEU A 73 12.09 0.22 0.23
C LEU A 73 12.39 1.30 -0.83
N GLU A 74 12.71 2.53 -0.42
CA GLU A 74 13.14 3.57 -1.36
C GLU A 74 14.45 3.24 -2.09
N LEU A 75 15.41 2.65 -1.39
CA LEU A 75 16.72 2.31 -1.93
C LEU A 75 16.68 1.03 -2.79
N ALA A 76 15.80 0.10 -2.47
CA ALA A 76 15.63 -1.17 -3.16
C ALA A 76 14.14 -1.47 -3.42
N PRO A 77 13.47 -0.69 -4.29
CA PRO A 77 12.06 -0.89 -4.58
C PRO A 77 11.82 -2.24 -5.27
N PRO A 78 10.72 -2.95 -4.96
CA PRO A 78 10.33 -4.13 -5.70
C PRO A 78 9.86 -3.74 -7.11
N SER A 79 10.73 -3.95 -8.10
CA SER A 79 10.50 -3.53 -9.49
C SER A 79 10.46 -1.99 -9.62
N ASP A 80 9.48 -1.43 -10.34
CA ASP A 80 9.35 0.00 -10.63
C ASP A 80 8.51 0.77 -9.60
N ALA A 81 8.43 0.26 -8.36
CA ALA A 81 7.65 0.88 -7.32
C ALA A 81 8.18 2.27 -6.95
N GLN A 82 7.27 3.24 -6.84
CA GLN A 82 7.56 4.57 -6.31
C GLN A 82 6.70 4.84 -5.08
N TYR A 83 7.12 5.78 -4.25
CA TYR A 83 6.49 6.06 -2.96
C TYR A 83 6.05 7.51 -2.85
N ARG A 84 4.88 7.74 -2.26
CA ARG A 84 4.46 9.05 -1.78
C ARG A 84 4.06 8.93 -0.33
N TYR A 85 4.49 9.88 0.46
CA TYR A 85 4.17 9.99 1.88
C TYR A 85 3.28 11.20 2.05
N ALA A 86 2.07 11.03 2.56
CA ALA A 86 1.22 12.13 2.99
C ALA A 86 1.37 12.37 4.48
N LEU A 87 1.35 13.63 4.84
CA LEU A 87 1.19 14.10 6.21
C LEU A 87 -0.07 14.96 6.29
N PHE A 88 -0.98 14.58 7.18
CA PHE A 88 -2.24 15.27 7.43
C PHE A 88 -2.08 16.12 8.70
N SER A 89 -2.43 17.40 8.60
CA SER A 89 -2.26 18.36 9.70
C SER A 89 -3.45 19.30 9.85
N THR A 90 -3.67 19.77 11.08
CA THR A 90 -4.58 20.87 11.40
C THR A 90 -3.80 22.00 12.06
N GLU A 91 -4.33 23.23 11.99
CA GLU A 91 -3.70 24.38 12.64
C GLU A 91 -3.66 24.23 14.18
N GLU A 92 -4.71 23.67 14.77
CA GLU A 92 -4.84 23.55 16.23
C GLU A 92 -4.05 22.38 16.83
N GLN A 93 -4.01 21.22 16.15
CA GLN A 93 -3.51 19.97 16.72
C GLN A 93 -2.20 19.50 16.09
N GLY A 94 -1.69 20.21 15.07
CA GLY A 94 -0.50 19.82 14.33
C GLY A 94 -0.71 18.56 13.50
N ASP A 95 0.24 17.64 13.53
CA ASP A 95 0.23 16.42 12.71
C ASP A 95 -0.73 15.35 13.28
N ILE A 96 -1.81 15.09 12.56
CA ILE A 96 -2.93 14.24 12.98
C ILE A 96 -2.94 12.86 12.30
N GLY A 97 -2.21 12.71 11.20
CA GLY A 97 -2.24 11.49 10.42
C GLY A 97 -1.20 11.41 9.32
N ILE A 98 -1.04 10.21 8.79
CA ILE A 98 -0.13 9.89 7.69
C ILE A 98 -0.83 9.00 6.66
N GLY A 99 -0.44 9.15 5.40
CA GLY A 99 -0.78 8.26 4.30
C GLY A 99 0.48 7.69 3.66
N TYR A 100 0.51 6.39 3.41
CA TYR A 100 1.58 5.72 2.68
C TYR A 100 1.05 5.19 1.37
N TYR A 101 1.51 5.78 0.26
CA TYR A 101 1.09 5.39 -1.08
C TYR A 101 2.23 4.74 -1.85
N GLN A 102 1.96 3.56 -2.40
CA GLN A 102 2.83 2.89 -3.36
C GLN A 102 2.26 3.03 -4.77
N ILE A 103 3.08 3.47 -5.70
CA ILE A 103 2.76 3.56 -7.12
C ILE A 103 3.48 2.39 -7.79
N LYS A 104 2.73 1.48 -8.39
CA LYS A 104 3.31 0.32 -9.09
C LYS A 104 2.71 0.18 -10.48
N THR A 105 3.52 -0.12 -11.48
CA THR A 105 2.98 -0.49 -12.79
C THR A 105 2.54 -1.94 -12.77
N ILE A 106 1.25 -2.18 -12.96
CA ILE A 106 0.74 -3.51 -13.26
C ILE A 106 0.85 -3.68 -14.78
N ARG A 107 1.63 -4.68 -15.19
CA ARG A 107 1.80 -5.04 -16.60
C ARG A 107 0.88 -6.22 -16.89
N LEU A 108 -0.09 -5.99 -17.77
CA LEU A 108 -1.18 -6.94 -18.00
C LEU A 108 -0.67 -8.25 -18.65
N ASP A 109 0.42 -8.18 -19.41
CA ASP A 109 1.11 -9.32 -20.02
C ASP A 109 1.80 -10.26 -19.01
N GLU A 110 2.18 -9.77 -17.84
CA GLU A 110 2.72 -10.58 -16.74
C GLU A 110 1.59 -11.19 -15.88
N SER A 111 0.46 -10.50 -15.75
CA SER A 111 -0.70 -10.98 -14.96
C SER A 111 -1.62 -11.95 -15.70
N ILE A 112 -1.72 -11.82 -17.03
CA ILE A 112 -2.49 -12.75 -17.86
C ILE A 112 -1.57 -13.88 -18.26
N ARG A 113 -1.73 -15.03 -17.61
CA ARG A 113 -1.22 -16.29 -18.16
C ARG A 113 -1.98 -16.56 -19.45
N PHE A 114 -1.44 -16.13 -20.58
CA PHE A 114 -1.92 -16.55 -21.91
C PHE A 114 -1.68 -18.05 -22.17
N ASP A 115 -1.15 -18.77 -21.19
CA ASP A 115 -0.94 -20.20 -21.20
C ASP A 115 -2.17 -20.93 -20.68
N LYS A 116 -3.09 -21.21 -21.61
CA LYS A 116 -3.74 -22.51 -21.83
C LYS A 116 -4.68 -22.39 -23.03
N ASP A 117 -4.53 -23.34 -23.95
CA ASP A 117 -5.33 -23.55 -25.17
C ASP A 117 -4.96 -22.69 -26.40
N ILE A 118 -3.75 -22.88 -26.93
CA ILE A 118 -3.50 -22.65 -28.37
C ILE A 118 -3.36 -24.01 -29.06
N SER A 119 -4.42 -24.80 -29.02
CA SER A 119 -4.70 -25.80 -30.06
C SER A 119 -5.61 -25.14 -31.09
N GLY A 120 -5.02 -24.50 -32.10
CA GLY A 120 -5.80 -23.73 -33.08
C GLY A 120 -5.00 -23.22 -34.28
N SER A 121 -5.74 -22.99 -35.38
CA SER A 121 -5.24 -22.61 -36.72
C SER A 121 -4.28 -21.39 -36.72
N LYS A 122 -3.57 -21.17 -37.84
CA LYS A 122 -2.62 -20.04 -38.02
C LYS A 122 -3.22 -18.67 -37.63
N ALA A 123 -4.52 -18.46 -37.82
CA ALA A 123 -5.22 -17.24 -37.44
C ALA A 123 -5.27 -17.00 -35.92
N SER A 124 -5.47 -18.07 -35.12
CA SER A 124 -5.49 -17.98 -33.66
C SER A 124 -4.15 -17.56 -33.07
N ARG A 125 -3.04 -18.01 -33.67
CA ARG A 125 -1.67 -17.60 -33.29
C ARG A 125 -1.39 -16.13 -33.61
N ILE A 126 -1.90 -15.62 -34.72
CA ILE A 126 -1.77 -14.19 -35.07
C ILE A 126 -2.60 -13.33 -34.11
N LEU A 127 -3.84 -13.74 -33.82
CA LEU A 127 -4.70 -13.03 -32.87
C LEU A 127 -4.10 -13.02 -31.45
N ALA A 128 -3.51 -14.12 -31.01
CA ALA A 128 -2.79 -14.20 -29.73
C ALA A 128 -1.57 -13.28 -29.69
N ARG A 129 -0.80 -13.17 -30.79
CA ARG A 129 0.33 -12.23 -30.90
C ARG A 129 -0.13 -10.77 -30.86
N VAL A 130 -1.24 -10.44 -31.53
CA VAL A 130 -1.83 -9.10 -31.48
C VAL A 130 -2.34 -8.78 -30.07
N LYS A 131 -3.07 -9.69 -29.42
CA LYS A 131 -3.51 -9.53 -28.03
C LYS A 131 -2.34 -9.37 -27.06
N LYS A 132 -1.27 -10.16 -27.20
CA LYS A 132 -0.04 -10.01 -26.41
C LYS A 132 0.66 -8.67 -26.68
N SER A 133 0.71 -8.22 -27.94
CA SER A 133 1.29 -6.92 -28.32
C SER A 133 0.47 -5.73 -27.76
N VAL A 134 -0.85 -5.84 -27.74
CA VAL A 134 -1.74 -4.82 -27.14
C VAL A 134 -1.67 -4.86 -25.61
N ALA A 135 -1.67 -6.04 -24.99
CA ALA A 135 -1.57 -6.21 -23.54
C ALA A 135 -0.21 -5.77 -22.98
N SER A 136 0.89 -6.07 -23.67
CA SER A 136 2.25 -5.61 -23.29
C SER A 136 2.44 -4.09 -23.39
N ARG A 137 1.61 -3.41 -24.19
CA ARG A 137 1.53 -1.95 -24.25
C ARG A 137 0.63 -1.36 -23.16
N PHE A 138 -0.19 -2.17 -22.50
CA PHE A 138 -1.05 -1.71 -21.41
C PHE A 138 -0.27 -1.70 -20.09
N ARG A 139 0.40 -0.57 -19.85
CA ARG A 139 0.99 -0.23 -18.54
C ARG A 139 -0.05 0.56 -17.76
N ALA A 140 -0.56 -0.03 -16.69
CA ALA A 140 -1.47 0.67 -15.78
C ALA A 140 -0.72 0.98 -14.48
N HIS A 141 -0.48 2.27 -14.22
CA HIS A 141 -0.02 2.68 -12.90
C HIS A 141 -1.17 2.53 -11.92
N THR A 142 -0.97 1.70 -10.91
CA THR A 142 -1.89 1.51 -9.81
C THR A 142 -1.35 2.23 -8.60
N LEU A 143 -2.21 3.03 -7.97
CA LEU A 143 -1.91 3.73 -6.73
C LEU A 143 -2.47 2.91 -5.57
N VAL A 144 -1.60 2.45 -4.69
CA VAL A 144 -1.95 1.60 -3.56
C VAL A 144 -1.87 2.42 -2.29
N VAL A 145 -2.96 2.50 -1.55
CA VAL A 145 -2.98 2.95 -0.15
C VAL A 145 -2.61 1.73 0.69
N GLY A 146 -1.32 1.63 1.04
CA GLY A 146 -0.79 0.43 1.67
C GLY A 146 0.55 -0.04 1.13
N ASN A 147 1.03 -1.13 1.73
CA ASN A 147 2.27 -1.76 1.36
C ASN A 147 2.04 -3.14 0.71
N LEU A 148 2.36 -3.28 -0.58
CA LEU A 148 2.24 -4.51 -1.36
C LEU A 148 3.22 -5.62 -0.92
N THR A 149 4.31 -5.29 -0.23
CA THR A 149 5.31 -6.29 0.23
C THR A 149 5.05 -6.80 1.63
N LEU A 150 4.02 -6.29 2.32
CA LEU A 150 3.68 -6.67 3.69
C LEU A 150 2.29 -7.30 3.75
N THR A 151 1.93 -7.87 4.89
CA THR A 151 0.54 -8.21 5.23
C THR A 151 0.14 -7.39 6.44
N GLY A 152 -0.97 -6.65 6.36
CA GLY A 152 -1.51 -5.83 7.45
C GLY A 152 -1.76 -4.38 7.04
N ASN A 153 -2.45 -3.65 7.92
CA ASN A 153 -2.92 -2.28 7.67
C ASN A 153 -1.76 -1.27 7.76
N TYR A 154 -1.00 -1.15 6.68
CA TYR A 154 0.16 -0.25 6.55
C TYR A 154 -0.04 0.80 5.46
N GLY A 155 -1.27 1.28 5.26
CA GLY A 155 -1.59 2.32 4.28
C GLY A 155 -1.83 3.70 4.85
N MET A 156 -2.26 3.75 6.11
CA MET A 156 -2.51 5.00 6.82
C MET A 156 -2.41 4.78 8.32
N PHE A 157 -2.13 5.84 9.05
CA PHE A 157 -2.23 5.87 10.50
C PHE A 157 -2.69 7.26 10.92
N PHE A 158 -3.68 7.33 11.82
CA PHE A 158 -4.22 8.58 12.34
C PHE A 158 -4.36 8.46 13.85
N ARG A 159 -4.32 9.61 14.54
CA ARG A 159 -4.61 9.68 15.97
C ARG A 159 -5.96 9.06 16.30
N ASP A 160 -6.09 8.52 17.50
CA ASP A 160 -7.26 7.73 17.91
C ASP A 160 -8.56 8.54 17.98
N TYR A 161 -8.47 9.86 18.16
CA TYR A 161 -9.62 10.75 18.18
C TYR A 161 -10.21 11.03 16.79
N ILE A 162 -9.53 10.66 15.71
CA ILE A 162 -10.08 10.74 14.35
C ILE A 162 -10.95 9.49 14.12
N THR A 163 -12.21 9.69 13.73
CA THR A 163 -13.12 8.56 13.44
C THR A 163 -12.68 7.82 12.18
N VAL A 164 -13.00 6.54 12.07
CA VAL A 164 -12.54 5.73 10.93
C VAL A 164 -13.11 6.26 9.61
N GLU A 165 -14.37 6.70 9.59
CA GLU A 165 -15.02 7.34 8.45
C GLU A 165 -14.24 8.57 7.98
N LYS A 166 -13.80 9.39 8.95
CA LYS A 166 -13.01 10.59 8.66
C LYS A 166 -11.63 10.22 8.10
N LYS A 167 -10.97 9.17 8.63
CA LYS A 167 -9.69 8.68 8.09
C LYS A 167 -9.81 8.34 6.61
N PHE A 168 -10.83 7.55 6.24
CA PHE A 168 -11.06 7.17 4.84
C PHE A 168 -11.40 8.37 3.97
N SER A 169 -12.29 9.26 4.41
CA SER A 169 -12.63 10.48 3.69
C SER A 169 -11.41 11.37 3.44
N LEU A 170 -10.55 11.57 4.43
CA LEU A 170 -9.32 12.35 4.28
C LEU A 170 -8.36 11.71 3.26
N VAL A 171 -8.21 10.39 3.30
CA VAL A 171 -7.36 9.67 2.35
C VAL A 171 -7.96 9.71 0.93
N GLU A 172 -9.27 9.54 0.74
CA GLU A 172 -9.91 9.67 -0.57
C GLU A 172 -9.68 11.05 -1.18
N GLN A 173 -9.90 12.11 -0.40
CA GLN A 173 -9.67 13.47 -0.87
C GLN A 173 -8.18 13.74 -1.16
N SER A 174 -7.27 13.17 -0.37
CA SER A 174 -5.83 13.23 -0.68
C SER A 174 -5.48 12.57 -2.01
N LEU A 175 -6.18 11.50 -2.40
CA LEU A 175 -5.97 10.84 -3.69
C LEU A 175 -6.42 11.73 -4.85
N GLU A 176 -7.50 12.50 -4.68
CA GLU A 176 -7.97 13.47 -5.69
C GLU A 176 -6.97 14.61 -5.92
N ILE A 177 -6.17 14.96 -4.91
CA ILE A 177 -5.06 15.91 -5.04
C ILE A 177 -3.81 15.25 -5.63
N LEU A 178 -3.47 14.04 -5.16
CA LEU A 178 -2.24 13.35 -5.54
C LEU A 178 -2.27 12.89 -7.01
N LYS A 179 -3.41 12.40 -7.51
CA LYS A 179 -3.55 11.90 -8.90
C LYS A 179 -3.17 12.96 -9.95
N PRO A 180 -3.67 14.22 -9.90
CA PRO A 180 -3.21 15.29 -10.79
C PRO A 180 -1.71 15.60 -10.69
N GLN A 181 -1.13 15.57 -9.48
CA GLN A 181 0.32 15.81 -9.31
C GLN A 181 1.13 14.71 -9.97
N LEU A 182 0.79 13.44 -9.73
CA LEU A 182 1.42 12.30 -10.39
C LEU A 182 1.29 12.39 -11.91
N ARG A 183 0.14 12.87 -12.42
CA ARG A 183 -0.05 13.09 -13.86
C ARG A 183 0.92 14.15 -14.41
N LYS A 184 1.20 15.23 -13.68
CA LYS A 184 2.21 16.24 -14.05
C LYS A 184 3.62 15.65 -14.09
N GLU A 185 3.87 14.63 -13.29
CA GLU A 185 5.14 13.87 -13.26
C GLU A 185 5.19 12.74 -14.31
N GLY A 186 4.21 12.66 -15.22
CA GLY A 186 4.14 11.63 -16.26
C GLY A 186 3.54 10.30 -15.80
N ILE A 187 3.04 10.20 -14.57
CA ILE A 187 2.45 8.99 -13.98
C ILE A 187 0.92 9.06 -14.07
N LYS A 188 0.34 8.43 -15.09
CA LYS A 188 -1.13 8.34 -15.22
C LYS A 188 -1.70 7.17 -14.42
N VAL A 189 -2.21 7.47 -13.22
CA VAL A 189 -2.91 6.48 -12.37
C VAL A 189 -4.18 5.98 -13.07
N ARG A 190 -4.35 4.65 -13.13
CA ARG A 190 -5.48 3.96 -13.78
C ARG A 190 -6.37 3.21 -12.80
N GLY A 191 -5.93 3.00 -11.58
CA GLY A 191 -6.68 2.34 -10.52
C GLY A 191 -6.11 2.67 -9.15
N VAL A 192 -6.97 2.60 -8.14
CA VAL A 192 -6.61 2.76 -6.73
C VAL A 192 -6.92 1.45 -6.01
N ILE A 193 -6.02 1.00 -5.14
CA ILE A 193 -6.22 -0.16 -4.27
C ILE A 193 -6.03 0.28 -2.83
N TYR A 194 -7.02 0.03 -1.98
CA TYR A 194 -6.84 0.01 -0.54
C TYR A 194 -6.42 -1.40 -0.13
N LYS A 195 -5.29 -1.53 0.57
CA LYS A 195 -4.75 -2.83 0.94
C LYS A 195 -4.84 -3.08 2.45
N ASP A 196 -5.31 -4.28 2.80
CA ASP A 196 -5.31 -4.85 4.16
C ASP A 196 -5.94 -3.93 5.23
N PHE A 197 -7.15 -3.44 4.97
CA PHE A 197 -7.95 -2.72 5.97
C PHE A 197 -8.77 -3.69 6.82
N LEU A 198 -8.76 -3.49 8.15
CA LEU A 198 -9.45 -4.36 9.10
C LEU A 198 -10.93 -4.02 9.24
N ASP A 199 -11.31 -2.77 8.96
CA ASP A 199 -12.68 -2.29 9.11
C ASP A 199 -13.50 -2.56 7.85
N ASN A 200 -14.15 -3.73 7.85
CA ASN A 200 -15.03 -4.20 6.78
C ASN A 200 -16.27 -3.33 6.53
N HIS A 201 -16.56 -2.36 7.40
CA HIS A 201 -17.87 -1.71 7.49
C HIS A 201 -17.97 -0.35 6.77
N LEU A 202 -16.87 0.23 6.27
CA LEU A 202 -16.86 1.67 5.96
C LEU A 202 -16.62 2.04 4.48
N MET A 203 -16.27 1.08 3.64
CA MET A 203 -16.36 1.27 2.20
C MET A 203 -17.79 0.87 1.81
N SER A 204 -18.73 1.81 1.90
CA SER A 204 -20.12 1.58 1.48
C SER A 204 -20.16 1.14 0.01
N GLU A 205 -21.21 0.45 -0.41
CA GLU A 205 -21.40 0.09 -1.83
C GLU A 205 -21.43 1.34 -2.75
N GLU A 206 -21.67 2.52 -2.17
CA GLU A 206 -21.67 3.82 -2.84
C GLU A 206 -20.27 4.43 -3.04
N SER A 207 -19.23 3.89 -2.39
CA SER A 207 -17.85 4.41 -2.46
C SER A 207 -17.17 4.19 -3.83
N GLY A 208 -17.81 3.46 -4.75
CA GLY A 208 -17.24 3.12 -6.05
C GLY A 208 -16.08 2.11 -5.99
N TYR A 209 -15.73 1.60 -4.80
CA TYR A 209 -14.73 0.54 -4.62
C TYR A 209 -15.38 -0.84 -4.68
N THR A 210 -14.73 -1.77 -5.38
CA THR A 210 -15.10 -3.19 -5.34
C THR A 210 -14.26 -3.90 -4.30
N LYS A 211 -14.92 -4.45 -3.27
CA LYS A 211 -14.24 -5.29 -2.28
C LYS A 211 -13.71 -6.56 -2.93
N PHE A 212 -12.44 -6.85 -2.73
CA PHE A 212 -11.84 -8.14 -3.08
C PHE A 212 -11.26 -8.77 -1.82
N SER A 213 -11.63 -10.03 -1.58
CA SER A 213 -11.08 -10.81 -0.46
C SER A 213 -9.99 -11.74 -0.97
N VAL A 214 -8.78 -11.56 -0.46
CA VAL A 214 -7.67 -12.51 -0.65
C VAL A 214 -7.67 -13.56 0.46
N GLN A 215 -6.77 -14.55 0.38
CA GLN A 215 -6.66 -15.62 1.37
C GLN A 215 -6.63 -15.07 2.81
N PRO A 216 -7.24 -15.78 3.77
CA PRO A 216 -7.31 -15.32 5.14
C PRO A 216 -5.93 -15.15 5.76
N THR A 217 -5.73 -14.08 6.53
CA THR A 217 -4.53 -13.91 7.35
C THR A 217 -4.46 -15.02 8.40
N MET A 218 -3.35 -15.77 8.42
CA MET A 218 -3.12 -16.81 9.43
C MET A 218 -2.67 -16.15 10.75
N LYS A 219 -3.65 -15.74 11.57
CA LYS A 219 -3.40 -15.27 12.94
C LYS A 219 -3.46 -16.45 13.91
N VAL A 220 -2.46 -16.55 14.78
CA VAL A 220 -2.43 -17.53 15.86
C VAL A 220 -2.25 -16.79 17.17
N ASP A 221 -3.25 -16.85 18.03
CA ASP A 221 -3.17 -16.29 19.37
C ASP A 221 -2.35 -17.23 20.25
N ILE A 222 -1.24 -16.72 20.77
CA ILE A 222 -0.40 -17.46 21.71
C ILE A 222 -1.10 -17.43 23.07
N ARG A 223 -1.58 -18.60 23.50
CA ARG A 223 -2.33 -18.71 24.74
C ARG A 223 -1.39 -18.65 25.94
N SER A 224 -1.83 -18.01 27.02
CA SER A 224 -1.01 -17.80 28.22
C SER A 224 -0.65 -19.11 28.93
N GLU A 225 -1.44 -20.17 28.73
CA GLU A 225 -1.12 -21.51 29.22
C GLU A 225 -0.01 -22.22 28.43
N TRP A 226 0.35 -21.76 27.23
CA TRP A 226 1.41 -22.38 26.42
C TRP A 226 2.79 -21.87 26.85
N LYS A 227 3.36 -22.52 27.86
CA LYS A 227 4.69 -22.19 28.40
C LYS A 227 5.81 -22.95 27.70
N THR A 228 5.47 -24.10 27.14
CA THR A 228 6.38 -24.98 26.40
C THR A 228 5.79 -25.29 25.03
N ILE A 229 6.64 -25.76 24.12
CA ILE A 229 6.15 -26.22 22.83
C ILE A 229 5.31 -27.51 22.94
N GLU A 230 5.54 -28.34 23.95
CA GLU A 230 4.70 -29.49 24.23
C GLU A 230 3.26 -29.09 24.60
N ASP A 231 3.07 -27.96 25.28
CA ASP A 231 1.74 -27.40 25.56
C ASP A 231 1.01 -27.05 24.25
N TYR A 232 1.70 -26.36 23.34
CA TYR A 232 1.19 -26.02 22.01
C TYR A 232 0.85 -27.27 21.18
N VAL A 233 1.75 -28.27 21.15
CA VAL A 233 1.58 -29.53 20.41
C VAL A 233 0.41 -30.35 20.98
N SER A 234 0.21 -30.31 22.30
CA SER A 234 -0.87 -31.02 22.98
C SER A 234 -2.23 -30.37 22.69
N ALA A 235 -2.29 -29.05 22.52
CA ALA A 235 -3.51 -28.34 22.12
C ALA A 235 -3.96 -28.63 20.66
N MET A 236 -3.09 -29.21 19.82
CA MET A 236 -3.45 -29.57 18.45
C MET A 236 -4.37 -30.80 18.35
N LYS A 237 -5.20 -30.84 17.29
CA LYS A 237 -5.93 -32.06 16.87
C LYS A 237 -4.94 -33.19 16.55
N SER A 238 -5.33 -34.45 16.80
CA SER A 238 -4.46 -35.64 16.67
C SER A 238 -3.71 -35.71 15.34
N LYS A 239 -4.38 -35.41 14.21
CA LYS A 239 -3.75 -35.36 12.87
C LYS A 239 -2.56 -34.39 12.81
N TYR A 240 -2.71 -33.17 13.33
CA TYR A 240 -1.66 -32.15 13.32
C TYR A 240 -0.55 -32.46 14.34
N ARG A 241 -0.92 -33.01 15.49
CA ARG A 241 0.03 -33.48 16.51
C ARG A 241 0.98 -34.55 15.95
N VAL A 242 0.43 -35.56 15.26
CA VAL A 242 1.22 -36.62 14.60
C VAL A 242 2.15 -36.03 13.54
N ARG A 243 1.66 -35.10 12.71
CA ARG A 243 2.47 -34.41 11.69
C ARG A 243 3.63 -33.63 12.30
N MET A 244 3.37 -32.84 13.34
CA MET A 244 4.40 -32.03 14.02
C MET A 244 5.48 -32.90 14.65
N ARG A 245 5.11 -34.00 15.33
CA ARG A 245 6.07 -34.96 15.90
C ARG A 245 6.92 -35.64 14.82
N SER A 246 6.31 -36.04 13.70
CA SER A 246 7.03 -36.63 12.56
C SER A 246 8.01 -35.63 11.94
N ALA A 247 7.58 -34.38 11.73
CA ALA A 247 8.44 -33.31 11.20
C ALA A 247 9.64 -33.04 12.12
N ARG A 248 9.42 -32.97 13.44
CA ARG A 248 10.51 -32.82 14.42
C ARG A 248 11.52 -33.96 14.38
N LYS A 249 11.06 -35.21 14.32
CA LYS A 249 11.95 -36.37 14.22
C LYS A 249 12.82 -36.31 12.96
N LYS A 250 12.26 -35.85 11.84
CA LYS A 250 12.99 -35.68 10.56
C LYS A 250 13.93 -34.47 10.56
N ALA A 251 13.70 -33.50 11.44
CA ALA A 251 14.49 -32.28 11.52
C ALA A 251 15.68 -32.37 12.50
N LEU A 252 15.93 -33.54 13.12
CA LEU A 252 17.01 -33.72 14.09
C LEU A 252 18.40 -33.39 13.51
N ASP A 253 18.62 -33.72 12.25
CA ASP A 253 19.90 -33.47 11.56
C ASP A 253 19.93 -32.09 10.86
N ILE A 254 18.86 -31.30 10.97
CA ILE A 254 18.77 -29.97 10.35
C ILE A 254 19.24 -28.92 11.36
N GLN A 255 20.33 -28.22 11.02
CA GLN A 255 20.77 -27.07 11.78
C GLN A 255 20.04 -25.80 11.36
N LYS A 256 19.57 -25.03 12.35
CA LYS A 256 18.99 -23.71 12.13
C LYS A 256 19.95 -22.66 12.65
N ARG A 257 20.22 -21.65 11.83
CA ARG A 257 21.18 -20.60 12.12
C ARG A 257 20.63 -19.27 11.66
N VAL A 258 20.80 -18.24 12.47
CA VAL A 258 20.55 -16.86 12.05
C VAL A 258 21.75 -16.41 11.21
N LEU A 259 21.50 -15.92 10.01
CA LEU A 259 22.54 -15.38 9.14
C LEU A 259 22.84 -13.94 9.52
N SER A 260 24.11 -13.58 9.56
CA SER A 260 24.54 -12.18 9.62
C SER A 260 24.38 -11.48 8.27
N VAL A 261 24.45 -10.15 8.24
CA VAL A 261 24.31 -9.37 7.00
C VAL A 261 25.37 -9.74 5.96
N SER A 262 26.61 -9.94 6.38
CA SER A 262 27.71 -10.35 5.48
C SER A 262 27.48 -11.74 4.89
N GLU A 263 26.88 -12.65 5.66
CA GLU A 263 26.53 -13.98 5.18
C GLU A 263 25.34 -13.96 4.23
N ILE A 264 24.32 -13.13 4.49
CA ILE A 264 23.21 -12.95 3.55
C ILE A 264 23.73 -12.46 2.20
N ASP A 265 24.65 -11.50 2.18
CA ASP A 265 25.25 -11.03 0.93
C ASP A 265 26.10 -12.12 0.26
N SER A 266 26.89 -12.87 1.04
CA SER A 266 27.72 -13.98 0.54
C SER A 266 26.89 -15.13 -0.05
N TYR A 267 25.71 -15.42 0.53
CA TYR A 267 24.83 -16.52 0.11
C TYR A 267 23.66 -16.07 -0.77
N LYS A 268 23.62 -14.81 -1.22
CA LYS A 268 22.45 -14.24 -1.92
C LYS A 268 21.97 -15.10 -3.08
N ASP A 269 22.89 -15.60 -3.91
CA ASP A 269 22.54 -16.39 -5.10
C ASP A 269 21.92 -17.74 -4.72
N GLU A 270 22.36 -18.34 -3.61
CA GLU A 270 21.77 -19.57 -3.10
C GLU A 270 20.40 -19.32 -2.46
N ILE A 271 20.26 -18.24 -1.69
CA ILE A 271 18.99 -17.82 -1.09
C ILE A 271 17.95 -17.57 -2.18
N PHE A 272 18.30 -16.90 -3.28
CA PHE A 272 17.38 -16.64 -4.40
C PHE A 272 16.99 -17.87 -5.22
N ARG A 273 17.72 -18.99 -5.09
CA ARG A 273 17.38 -20.26 -5.77
C ARG A 273 16.39 -21.13 -4.99
N LEU A 274 16.28 -20.93 -3.68
CA LEU A 274 15.37 -21.66 -2.78
C LEU A 274 13.93 -21.16 -2.91
#